data_AF-A0A1S4C7K5-F1
#
_entry.id   AF-A0A1S4C7K5-F1
#
_cell.length_a   1.000
_cell.length_b   1.000
_cell.length_c   1.000
_cell.angle_alpha   90.00
_cell.angle_beta   90.00
_cell.angle_gamma   90.00
#
_symmetry.space_group_name_H-M   'P 1'
#
loop_
_entity.id
_entity.type
_entity.pdbx_description
1 polymer ?
#
loop_
_entity_poly.entity_id
_entity_poly.type
_entity_poly.pdbx_seq_one_letter_code
_entity_poly.pdbx_strand_id
1 'polypeptide(L)'
;MNGLVVRAPTICVSSVKLSQDFHNHLYPSKFFRTRTYPKCRCIKNKDTQNVSEGFSVLKSDNPCDGGSLWSSMAFYLFSVHVPLSFGGLSAVTSILHCSALDPQTEALSLVALQTLELIGVLLLLRCPGKPQYKLRDFFQEKRSAKERNWLFVSALGFGFLVLLVFTTSIIVDWLIGTKEVNNPILKEILSSGPISITSCILVYCIITPSLEEIVYRGFFLTALSSTMKWQQAVIVSSVVFSAAHFSAENFIQLFIIGLILGCCYCWSGDLRSSIIIHSLYNALTLLITYAS
;
A
#
# COMPACT_ATOMS: atom_id res chain seq x y z
N MET A 1 68.74 -3.62 -10.31
CA MET A 1 67.35 -3.11 -10.36
C MET A 1 66.59 -3.73 -9.19
N ASN A 2 65.80 -2.90 -8.53
CA ASN A 2 65.27 -2.99 -7.15
C ASN A 2 64.64 -4.32 -6.72
N GLY A 3 64.80 -4.64 -5.43
CA GLY A 3 64.29 -5.84 -4.77
C GLY A 3 63.05 -5.63 -3.88
N LEU A 4 62.91 -6.57 -2.92
CA LEU A 4 61.91 -6.76 -1.84
C LEU A 4 60.58 -7.40 -2.27
N VAL A 5 60.32 -8.70 -2.00
CA VAL A 5 60.07 -9.44 -0.73
C VAL A 5 58.62 -9.33 -0.21
N VAL A 6 57.80 -10.33 -0.62
CA VAL A 6 56.97 -11.28 0.19
C VAL A 6 56.04 -10.75 1.31
N ARG A 7 54.71 -10.99 1.21
CA ARG A 7 53.89 -12.02 1.93
C ARG A 7 52.37 -11.75 1.82
N ALA A 8 51.58 -12.81 1.66
CA ALA A 8 50.12 -12.86 1.78
C ALA A 8 49.70 -13.62 3.08
N PRO A 9 48.41 -13.94 3.30
CA PRO A 9 47.35 -13.16 3.96
C PRO A 9 46.99 -13.73 5.36
N THR A 10 46.14 -13.05 6.15
CA THR A 10 45.50 -13.73 7.31
C THR A 10 44.08 -13.22 7.60
N ILE A 11 43.14 -14.17 7.56
CA ILE A 11 41.76 -14.10 8.05
C ILE A 11 41.80 -14.20 9.57
N CYS A 12 41.00 -13.41 10.29
CA CYS A 12 40.86 -13.51 11.75
C CYS A 12 39.45 -13.96 12.13
N VAL A 13 39.36 -15.20 12.60
CA VAL A 13 38.25 -15.79 13.37
C VAL A 13 38.65 -15.75 14.86
N SER A 14 37.67 -15.94 15.75
CA SER A 14 37.76 -16.33 17.18
C SER A 14 37.31 -15.20 18.13
N SER A 15 36.75 -15.45 19.31
CA SER A 15 36.30 -16.68 19.99
C SER A 15 35.56 -16.24 21.26
N VAL A 16 34.57 -17.01 21.66
CA VAL A 16 34.01 -17.01 23.02
C VAL A 16 35.02 -17.60 24.00
N LYS A 17 35.24 -16.97 25.16
CA LYS A 17 35.72 -17.68 26.36
C LYS A 17 35.28 -17.02 27.67
N LEU A 18 34.85 -17.92 28.55
CA LEU A 18 34.33 -17.82 29.91
C LEU A 18 35.48 -17.70 30.95
N SER A 19 35.24 -17.03 32.09
CA SER A 19 35.71 -17.35 33.47
C SER A 19 35.36 -16.15 34.38
N GLN A 20 34.41 -16.21 35.33
CA GLN A 20 34.57 -16.66 36.74
C GLN A 20 35.80 -16.08 37.44
N ASP A 21 35.64 -15.10 38.35
CA ASP A 21 35.56 -15.35 39.81
C ASP A 21 35.51 -14.08 40.72
N PHE A 22 34.69 -14.20 41.77
CA PHE A 22 34.76 -13.75 43.18
C PHE A 22 35.15 -12.31 43.66
N HIS A 23 34.18 -11.72 44.37
CA HIS A 23 34.21 -10.94 45.65
C HIS A 23 35.45 -10.12 46.06
N ASN A 24 35.30 -8.81 46.29
CA ASN A 24 35.21 -8.20 47.64
C ASN A 24 35.07 -6.66 47.68
N HIS A 25 34.56 -6.22 48.83
CA HIS A 25 34.12 -4.90 49.30
C HIS A 25 35.13 -3.71 49.26
N LEU A 26 34.53 -2.50 49.43
CA LEU A 26 35.02 -1.23 50.01
C LEU A 26 35.39 -0.06 49.06
N TYR A 27 34.60 1.01 49.15
CA TYR A 27 34.92 2.42 48.83
C TYR A 27 35.50 3.11 50.11
N PRO A 28 36.04 4.36 50.09
CA PRO A 28 36.29 5.30 48.99
C PRO A 28 37.68 6.02 48.99
N SER A 29 37.97 6.73 47.89
CA SER A 29 38.52 8.11 47.83
C SER A 29 39.73 8.37 46.89
N LYS A 30 39.50 9.33 45.99
CA LYS A 30 40.42 10.30 45.33
C LYS A 30 41.69 9.80 44.64
N PHE A 31 41.73 9.83 43.30
CA PHE A 31 42.47 10.85 42.50
C PHE A 31 42.33 10.59 40.98
N PHE A 32 42.54 11.65 40.20
CA PHE A 32 42.41 11.84 38.76
C PHE A 32 42.95 10.74 37.82
N ARG A 33 42.14 10.35 36.82
CA ARG A 33 42.52 10.46 35.39
C ARG A 33 41.31 10.17 34.49
N THR A 34 40.88 11.20 33.77
CA THR A 34 39.99 11.12 32.62
C THR A 34 40.65 10.25 31.54
N ARG A 35 40.15 9.02 31.34
CA ARG A 35 40.52 8.22 30.17
C ARG A 35 39.49 8.49 29.08
N THR A 36 39.88 9.37 28.17
CA THR A 36 39.24 9.61 26.88
C THR A 36 39.10 8.29 26.13
N TYR A 37 37.88 7.78 26.02
CA TYR A 37 37.55 6.80 25.00
C TYR A 37 37.68 7.49 23.63
N PRO A 38 38.33 6.88 22.62
CA PRO A 38 38.34 7.46 21.30
C PRO A 38 36.90 7.50 20.81
N LYS A 39 36.34 8.71 20.71
CA LYS A 39 35.17 8.97 19.88
C LYS A 39 35.50 8.42 18.51
N CYS A 40 34.89 7.31 18.13
CA CYS A 40 34.74 6.94 16.73
C CYS A 40 33.92 8.06 16.10
N ARG A 41 34.64 9.09 15.63
CA ARG A 41 34.13 10.15 14.79
C ARG A 41 33.86 9.46 13.46
N CYS A 42 32.67 8.90 13.30
CA CYS A 42 32.13 8.67 11.97
C CYS A 42 32.18 10.03 11.30
N ILE A 43 33.14 10.19 10.39
CA ILE A 43 33.12 11.25 9.40
C ILE A 43 31.84 10.97 8.63
N LYS A 44 30.75 11.64 9.03
CA LYS A 44 29.67 11.89 8.10
C LYS A 44 30.35 12.64 6.97
N ASN A 45 30.65 11.95 5.88
CA ASN A 45 30.68 12.61 4.60
C ASN A 45 29.32 13.30 4.50
N LYS A 46 29.31 14.60 4.80
CA LYS A 46 28.40 15.51 4.13
C LYS A 46 28.84 15.50 2.68
N ASP A 47 28.54 14.40 1.99
CA ASP A 47 28.07 14.56 0.64
C ASP A 47 26.72 15.24 0.81
N THR A 48 26.77 16.57 0.86
CA THR A 48 25.71 17.44 0.38
C THR A 48 25.50 17.08 -1.09
N GLN A 49 24.95 15.89 -1.34
CA GLN A 49 24.11 15.72 -2.49
C GLN A 49 22.93 16.64 -2.21
N ASN A 50 22.91 17.76 -2.92
CA ASN A 50 21.68 18.40 -3.31
C ASN A 50 20.84 17.32 -3.96
N VAL A 51 20.08 16.56 -3.17
CA VAL A 51 19.03 15.68 -3.67
C VAL A 51 18.02 16.65 -4.25
N SER A 52 18.16 16.94 -5.54
CA SER A 52 17.06 17.42 -6.37
C SER A 52 15.83 16.66 -5.90
N GLU A 53 14.83 17.38 -5.39
CA GLU A 53 13.60 16.76 -4.91
C GLU A 53 13.00 15.95 -6.07
N GLY A 54 13.32 14.66 -6.14
CA GLY A 54 12.88 13.79 -7.20
C GLY A 54 11.36 13.74 -7.27
N PHE A 55 10.81 13.21 -8.35
CA PHE A 55 9.36 13.07 -8.49
C PHE A 55 8.72 12.39 -7.28
N SER A 56 9.37 11.37 -6.70
CA SER A 56 8.84 10.63 -5.54
C SER A 56 9.38 11.14 -4.20
N VAL A 57 8.47 11.27 -3.22
CA VAL A 57 8.73 11.62 -1.81
C VAL A 57 8.82 10.35 -0.91
N LEU A 58 8.62 9.16 -1.49
CA LEU A 58 8.81 7.91 -0.76
C LEU A 58 10.30 7.67 -0.52
N LYS A 59 10.66 7.41 0.74
CA LYS A 59 12.05 7.19 1.15
C LYS A 59 12.45 5.76 0.82
N SER A 60 13.70 5.56 0.43
CA SER A 60 14.30 4.24 0.24
C SER A 60 14.77 3.58 1.55
N ASP A 61 14.47 4.16 2.71
CA ASP A 61 15.00 3.70 4.00
C ASP A 61 14.20 2.49 4.49
N ASN A 62 14.88 1.34 4.57
CA ASN A 62 14.25 0.02 4.58
C ASN A 62 13.76 -0.43 5.98
N PRO A 63 12.47 -0.76 6.17
CA PRO A 63 12.02 -1.44 7.39
C PRO A 63 11.89 -2.97 7.21
N CYS A 64 11.75 -3.49 5.98
CA CYS A 64 11.20 -4.83 5.74
C CYS A 64 12.04 -5.66 4.75
N ASP A 65 12.33 -6.91 5.10
CA ASP A 65 13.00 -7.86 4.20
C ASP A 65 12.03 -8.29 3.08
N GLY A 66 12.46 -8.22 1.81
CA GLY A 66 11.60 -8.43 0.64
C GLY A 66 10.83 -9.78 0.65
N GLY A 67 11.40 -10.85 1.21
CA GLY A 67 10.70 -12.13 1.36
C GLY A 67 9.49 -12.06 2.30
N SER A 68 9.58 -11.26 3.35
CA SER A 68 8.48 -11.06 4.31
C SER A 68 7.34 -10.21 3.73
N LEU A 69 7.62 -9.32 2.78
CA LEU A 69 6.62 -8.50 2.09
C LEU A 69 5.67 -9.36 1.25
N TRP A 70 6.23 -10.17 0.35
CA TRP A 70 5.44 -11.05 -0.53
C TRP A 70 4.67 -12.10 0.25
N SER A 71 5.24 -12.66 1.32
CA SER A 71 4.52 -13.56 2.22
C SER A 71 3.33 -12.87 2.90
N SER A 72 3.48 -11.61 3.33
CA SER A 72 2.38 -10.81 3.90
C SER A 72 1.29 -10.55 2.87
N MET A 73 1.69 -10.19 1.64
CA MET A 73 0.74 -9.92 0.56
C MET A 73 -0.02 -11.17 0.16
N ALA A 74 0.67 -12.32 0.04
CA ALA A 74 0.04 -13.61 -0.23
C ALA A 74 -0.92 -14.01 0.89
N PHE A 75 -0.53 -13.84 2.16
CA PHE A 75 -1.42 -14.11 3.28
C PHE A 75 -2.68 -13.23 3.23
N TYR A 76 -2.53 -11.93 2.99
CA TYR A 76 -3.68 -11.03 2.81
C TYR A 76 -4.58 -11.50 1.66
N LEU A 77 -4.00 -11.74 0.47
CA LEU A 77 -4.78 -12.12 -0.70
C LEU A 77 -5.55 -13.43 -0.49
N PHE A 78 -4.89 -14.50 -0.04
CA PHE A 78 -5.51 -15.82 0.04
C PHE A 78 -6.31 -16.06 1.32
N SER A 79 -5.94 -15.45 2.44
CA SER A 79 -6.60 -15.68 3.73
C SER A 79 -7.64 -14.63 4.08
N VAL A 80 -7.61 -13.45 3.45
CA VAL A 80 -8.49 -12.32 3.80
C VAL A 80 -9.28 -11.83 2.59
N HIS A 81 -8.61 -11.35 1.54
CA HIS A 81 -9.26 -10.75 0.37
C HIS A 81 -10.12 -11.76 -0.40
N VAL A 82 -9.56 -12.87 -0.88
CA VAL A 82 -10.30 -13.86 -1.67
C VAL A 82 -11.52 -14.41 -0.91
N PRO A 83 -11.41 -14.84 0.36
CA PRO A 83 -12.56 -15.35 1.10
C PRO A 83 -13.65 -14.29 1.33
N LEU A 84 -13.30 -13.05 1.65
CA LEU A 84 -14.29 -12.02 1.98
C LEU A 84 -14.90 -11.36 0.74
N SER A 85 -14.09 -11.01 -0.26
CA SER A 85 -14.55 -10.27 -1.44
C SER A 85 -15.24 -11.17 -2.48
N PHE A 86 -14.82 -12.44 -2.62
CA PHE A 86 -15.39 -13.36 -3.62
C PHE A 86 -16.20 -14.49 -3.00
N GLY A 87 -15.78 -15.00 -1.83
CA GLY A 87 -16.51 -16.05 -1.11
C GLY A 87 -17.58 -15.54 -0.14
N GLY A 88 -17.54 -14.26 0.24
CA GLY A 88 -18.29 -13.73 1.38
C GLY A 88 -19.80 -13.81 1.20
N LEU A 89 -20.33 -13.38 0.04
CA LEU A 89 -21.77 -13.47 -0.24
C LEU A 89 -22.27 -14.92 -0.27
N SER A 90 -21.47 -15.85 -0.79
CA SER A 90 -21.81 -17.28 -0.76
C SER A 90 -21.82 -17.86 0.67
N ALA A 91 -20.98 -17.34 1.56
CA ALA A 91 -21.03 -17.72 2.97
C ALA A 91 -22.29 -17.16 3.64
N VAL A 92 -22.67 -15.92 3.33
CA VAL A 92 -23.90 -15.30 3.86
C VAL A 92 -25.15 -16.06 3.42
N THR A 93 -25.28 -16.43 2.15
CA THR A 93 -26.41 -17.24 1.67
C THR A 93 -26.50 -18.59 2.38
N SER A 94 -25.35 -19.22 2.62
CA SER A 94 -25.26 -20.50 3.34
C SER A 94 -25.70 -20.36 4.81
N ILE A 95 -25.31 -19.27 5.49
CA ILE A 95 -25.69 -18.98 6.88
C ILE A 95 -27.18 -18.65 7.00
N LEU A 96 -27.73 -17.90 6.05
CA LEU A 96 -29.14 -17.51 6.04
C LEU A 96 -30.07 -18.58 5.49
N HIS A 97 -29.53 -19.71 5.00
CA HIS A 97 -30.27 -20.81 4.38
C HIS A 97 -31.15 -20.37 3.19
N CYS A 98 -30.65 -19.41 2.39
CA CYS A 98 -31.35 -18.88 1.22
C CYS A 98 -30.56 -19.14 -0.06
N SER A 99 -31.26 -19.37 -1.19
CA SER A 99 -30.63 -19.59 -2.50
C SER A 99 -30.17 -18.30 -3.18
N ALA A 100 -30.80 -17.17 -2.87
CA ALA A 100 -30.44 -15.84 -3.34
C ALA A 100 -30.76 -14.81 -2.24
N LEU A 101 -29.94 -13.77 -2.15
CA LEU A 101 -30.21 -12.64 -1.26
C LEU A 101 -31.12 -11.66 -1.99
N ASP A 102 -32.03 -11.02 -1.27
CA ASP A 102 -32.68 -9.84 -1.80
C ASP A 102 -31.64 -8.70 -1.93
N PRO A 103 -31.83 -7.75 -2.86
CA PRO A 103 -30.77 -6.80 -3.17
C PRO A 103 -30.40 -5.87 -1.99
N GLN A 104 -31.31 -5.64 -1.04
CA GLN A 104 -31.00 -4.84 0.16
C GLN A 104 -30.10 -5.62 1.12
N THR A 105 -30.41 -6.90 1.38
CA THR A 105 -29.55 -7.77 2.18
C THR A 105 -28.19 -7.97 1.51
N GLU A 106 -28.14 -8.09 0.17
CA GLU A 106 -26.89 -8.16 -0.57
C GLU A 106 -26.03 -6.91 -0.36
N ALA A 107 -26.61 -5.71 -0.52
CA ALA A 107 -25.90 -4.44 -0.31
C ALA A 107 -25.37 -4.30 1.13
N LEU A 108 -26.18 -4.66 2.13
CA LEU A 108 -25.76 -4.63 3.54
C LEU A 108 -24.67 -5.67 3.83
N SER A 109 -24.75 -6.84 3.21
CA SER A 109 -23.74 -7.89 3.33
C SER A 109 -22.41 -7.45 2.74
N LEU A 110 -22.41 -6.77 1.59
CA LEU A 110 -21.21 -6.17 1.00
C LEU A 110 -20.56 -5.15 1.94
N VAL A 111 -21.35 -4.26 2.55
CA VAL A 111 -20.83 -3.31 3.56
C VAL A 111 -20.18 -4.05 4.73
N ALA A 112 -20.83 -5.08 5.26
CA ALA A 112 -20.32 -5.86 6.39
C ALA A 112 -19.02 -6.61 6.04
N LEU A 113 -19.00 -7.30 4.90
CA LEU A 113 -17.84 -8.08 4.42
C LEU A 113 -16.64 -7.17 4.17
N GLN A 114 -16.83 -6.04 3.48
CA GLN A 114 -15.74 -5.10 3.19
C GLN A 114 -15.23 -4.40 4.45
N THR A 115 -16.12 -4.10 5.40
CA THR A 115 -15.73 -3.55 6.70
C THR A 115 -14.91 -4.58 7.49
N LEU A 116 -15.31 -5.85 7.46
CA LEU A 116 -14.55 -6.93 8.09
C LEU A 116 -13.18 -7.10 7.45
N GLU A 117 -13.08 -6.99 6.12
CA GLU A 117 -11.81 -7.03 5.39
C GLU A 117 -10.90 -5.87 5.81
N LEU A 118 -11.45 -4.65 5.87
CA LEU A 118 -10.74 -3.47 6.35
C LEU A 118 -10.23 -3.66 7.78
N ILE A 119 -11.07 -4.13 8.70
CA ILE A 119 -10.66 -4.43 10.08
C ILE A 119 -9.54 -5.48 10.10
N GLY A 120 -9.67 -6.54 9.31
CA GLY A 120 -8.65 -7.58 9.16
C GLY A 120 -7.30 -7.02 8.73
N VAL A 121 -7.28 -6.15 7.72
CA VAL A 121 -6.07 -5.46 7.26
C VAL A 121 -5.47 -4.55 8.33
N LEU A 122 -6.29 -3.75 9.01
CA LEU A 122 -5.82 -2.86 10.09
C LEU A 122 -5.21 -3.67 11.25
N LEU A 123 -5.76 -4.84 11.56
CA LEU A 123 -5.19 -5.75 12.55
C LEU A 123 -3.87 -6.36 12.07
N LEU A 124 -3.79 -6.81 10.82
CA LEU A 124 -2.56 -7.36 10.23
C LEU A 124 -1.42 -6.35 10.21
N LEU A 125 -1.72 -5.07 9.93
CA LEU A 125 -0.73 -3.99 9.98
C LEU A 125 -0.29 -3.64 11.41
N ARG A 126 -1.11 -3.96 12.42
CA ARG A 126 -0.83 -3.68 13.84
C ARG A 126 -0.17 -4.85 14.58
N CYS A 127 -0.16 -6.07 14.00
CA CYS A 127 0.38 -7.26 14.65
C CYS A 127 1.84 -7.06 15.11
N PRO A 128 2.14 -7.28 16.41
CA PRO A 128 3.48 -7.10 16.95
C PRO A 128 4.42 -8.20 16.43
N GLY A 129 5.32 -7.85 15.52
CA GLY A 129 6.28 -8.81 14.95
C GLY A 129 6.93 -8.38 13.63
N LYS A 130 6.37 -7.37 12.94
CA LYS A 130 6.94 -6.73 11.74
C LYS A 130 7.30 -5.27 12.04
N PRO A 131 8.18 -4.62 11.25
CA PRO A 131 8.40 -3.18 11.35
C PRO A 131 7.06 -2.46 11.47
N GLN A 132 6.87 -1.69 12.53
CA GLN A 132 5.58 -1.08 12.85
C GLN A 132 5.24 0.00 11.81
N TYR A 133 4.39 -0.33 10.85
CA TYR A 133 3.74 0.67 10.00
C TYR A 133 2.70 1.40 10.84
N LYS A 134 3.02 2.62 11.29
CA LYS A 134 1.99 3.45 11.93
C LYS A 134 1.11 3.99 10.82
N LEU A 135 -0.18 3.68 10.85
CA LEU A 135 -1.14 4.19 9.86
C LEU A 135 -1.04 5.71 9.69
N ARG A 136 -0.81 6.43 10.79
CA ARG A 136 -0.62 7.89 10.78
C ARG A 136 0.53 8.36 9.87
N ASP A 137 1.51 7.53 9.58
CA ASP A 137 2.64 7.88 8.73
C ASP A 137 2.25 7.88 7.25
N PHE A 138 1.16 7.19 6.87
CA PHE A 138 0.59 7.23 5.51
C PHE A 138 -0.23 8.50 5.24
N PHE A 139 -0.75 9.13 6.30
CA PHE A 139 -1.61 10.32 6.25
C PHE A 139 -0.90 11.61 6.65
N GLN A 140 0.35 11.53 7.13
CA GLN A 140 1.12 12.71 7.52
C GLN A 140 1.74 13.35 6.28
N GLU A 141 1.40 14.62 6.06
CA GLU A 141 2.12 15.50 5.14
C GLU A 141 3.60 15.52 5.54
N LYS A 142 4.44 14.82 4.79
CA LYS A 142 5.89 14.90 4.98
C LYS A 142 6.31 16.35 4.77
N ARG A 143 7.21 16.87 5.60
CA ARG A 143 7.58 18.31 5.62
C ARG A 143 8.07 18.88 4.27
N SER A 144 8.60 18.04 3.37
CA SER A 144 8.94 18.37 1.96
C SER A 144 7.72 18.36 1.03
N ALA A 145 6.66 17.60 1.34
CA ALA A 145 5.38 17.64 0.64
C ALA A 145 4.53 18.88 0.95
N LYS A 146 4.94 19.75 1.89
CA LYS A 146 4.19 20.98 2.20
C LYS A 146 4.16 21.98 1.01
N GLU A 147 5.15 21.91 0.12
CA GLU A 147 5.14 22.65 -1.15
C GLU A 147 4.34 21.93 -2.25
N ARG A 148 4.14 20.62 -2.10
CA ARG A 148 3.44 19.74 -3.04
C ARG A 148 2.00 19.53 -2.59
N ASN A 149 1.15 20.51 -2.91
CA ASN A 149 -0.26 20.50 -2.52
C ASN A 149 -0.98 19.22 -3.00
N TRP A 150 -1.31 18.33 -2.05
CA TRP A 150 -1.95 17.06 -2.33
C TRP A 150 -3.35 17.23 -2.96
N LEU A 151 -4.08 18.32 -2.63
CA LEU A 151 -5.38 18.61 -3.25
C LEU A 151 -5.24 18.92 -4.73
N PHE A 152 -4.24 19.71 -5.10
CA PHE A 152 -3.98 20.06 -6.49
C PHE A 152 -3.64 18.82 -7.32
N VAL A 153 -2.79 17.93 -6.80
CA VAL A 153 -2.49 16.67 -7.49
C VAL A 153 -3.64 15.68 -7.47
N SER A 154 -4.51 15.73 -6.47
CA SER A 154 -5.76 14.96 -6.50
C SER A 154 -6.67 15.42 -7.64
N ALA A 155 -6.86 16.73 -7.80
CA ALA A 155 -7.68 17.28 -8.88
C ALA A 155 -7.08 17.00 -10.26
N LEU A 156 -5.77 17.23 -10.43
CA LEU A 156 -5.08 16.95 -11.69
C LEU A 156 -5.08 15.44 -12.02
N GLY A 157 -4.79 14.61 -11.02
CA GLY A 157 -4.79 13.14 -11.15
C GLY A 157 -6.17 12.61 -11.50
N PHE A 158 -7.23 13.10 -10.87
CA PHE A 158 -8.61 12.73 -11.19
C PHE A 158 -9.00 13.17 -12.61
N GLY A 159 -8.70 14.40 -13.01
CA GLY A 159 -8.97 14.89 -14.36
C GLY A 159 -8.23 14.06 -15.43
N PHE A 160 -6.96 13.74 -15.18
CA PHE A 160 -6.18 12.88 -16.07
C PHE A 160 -6.73 11.44 -16.12
N LEU A 161 -7.15 10.89 -14.97
CA LEU A 161 -7.76 9.57 -14.88
C LEU A 161 -9.03 9.47 -15.72
N VAL A 162 -9.96 10.42 -15.55
CA VAL A 162 -11.22 10.45 -16.31
C VAL A 162 -10.94 10.59 -17.80
N LEU A 163 -10.04 11.48 -18.20
CA LEU A 163 -9.65 11.65 -19.60
C LEU A 163 -9.08 10.35 -20.19
N LEU A 164 -8.15 9.71 -19.47
CA LEU A 164 -7.48 8.51 -19.94
C LEU A 164 -8.46 7.33 -20.04
N VAL A 165 -9.29 7.12 -19.02
CA VAL A 165 -10.31 6.06 -19.05
C VAL A 165 -11.29 6.29 -20.19
N PHE A 166 -11.84 7.50 -20.33
CA PHE A 166 -12.78 7.82 -21.40
C PHE A 166 -12.18 7.61 -22.79
N THR A 167 -10.94 8.05 -23.02
CA THR A 167 -10.25 7.83 -24.30
C THR A 167 -9.99 6.34 -24.56
N THR A 168 -9.58 5.57 -23.55
CA THR A 168 -9.42 4.12 -23.70
C THR A 168 -10.73 3.40 -23.98
N SER A 169 -11.85 3.82 -23.38
CA SER A 169 -13.17 3.26 -23.66
C SER A 169 -13.58 3.48 -25.11
N ILE A 170 -13.39 4.70 -25.65
CA ILE A 170 -13.67 5.00 -27.07
C ILE A 170 -12.84 4.12 -28.00
N ILE A 171 -11.55 3.91 -27.69
CA ILE A 171 -10.66 3.08 -28.51
C ILE A 171 -11.11 1.62 -28.48
N VAL A 172 -11.48 1.11 -27.30
CA VAL A 172 -11.98 -0.27 -27.15
C VAL A 172 -13.29 -0.46 -27.90
N ASP A 173 -14.24 0.47 -27.76
CA ASP A 173 -15.51 0.43 -28.48
C ASP A 173 -15.31 0.44 -29.99
N TRP A 174 -14.34 1.22 -30.47
CA TRP A 174 -14.00 1.26 -31.90
C TRP A 174 -13.36 -0.05 -32.39
N LEU A 175 -12.51 -0.68 -31.58
CA LEU A 175 -11.74 -1.85 -31.99
C LEU A 175 -12.52 -3.18 -31.85
N ILE A 176 -13.27 -3.32 -30.75
CA ILE A 176 -13.88 -4.59 -30.31
C ILE A 176 -15.41 -4.52 -30.40
N GLY A 177 -15.99 -3.33 -30.55
CA GLY A 177 -17.42 -3.08 -30.51
C GLY A 177 -17.88 -2.71 -29.09
N THR A 178 -19.02 -2.01 -29.02
CA THR A 178 -19.59 -1.52 -27.76
C THR A 178 -19.96 -2.71 -26.87
N LYS A 179 -19.23 -2.89 -25.77
CA LYS A 179 -19.70 -3.69 -24.64
C LYS A 179 -20.34 -2.72 -23.66
N GLU A 180 -21.62 -2.93 -23.35
CA GLU A 180 -22.26 -2.13 -22.31
C GLU A 180 -21.48 -2.30 -21.00
N VAL A 181 -21.06 -1.17 -20.40
CA VAL A 181 -20.45 -1.12 -19.06
C VAL A 181 -21.54 -1.31 -17.98
N ASN A 182 -22.53 -2.16 -18.28
CA ASN A 182 -23.67 -2.40 -17.42
C ASN A 182 -23.35 -3.65 -16.60
N ASN A 183 -23.15 -3.44 -15.29
CA ASN A 183 -23.24 -4.53 -14.33
C ASN A 183 -24.72 -4.66 -13.92
N PRO A 184 -25.50 -5.58 -14.53
CA PRO A 184 -26.94 -5.66 -14.32
C PRO A 184 -27.29 -5.94 -12.86
N ILE A 185 -26.45 -6.72 -12.18
CA ILE A 185 -26.62 -7.05 -10.75
C ILE A 185 -26.46 -5.78 -9.91
N LEU A 186 -25.40 -5.00 -10.14
CA LEU A 186 -25.20 -3.74 -9.42
C LEU A 186 -26.34 -2.73 -9.70
N LYS A 187 -26.82 -2.67 -10.94
CA LYS A 187 -27.96 -1.80 -11.31
C LYS A 187 -29.25 -2.22 -10.61
N GLU A 188 -29.50 -3.52 -10.51
CA GLU A 188 -30.64 -4.07 -9.77
C GLU A 188 -30.57 -3.71 -8.28
N ILE A 189 -29.40 -3.90 -7.66
CA ILE A 189 -29.13 -3.51 -6.28
C ILE A 189 -29.40 -2.02 -6.08
N LEU A 190 -28.83 -1.15 -6.93
CA LEU A 190 -29.03 0.30 -6.83
C LEU A 190 -30.49 0.72 -7.00
N SER A 191 -31.27 -0.02 -7.80
CA SER A 191 -32.68 0.27 -8.04
C SER A 191 -33.62 -0.25 -6.93
N SER A 192 -33.10 -1.04 -5.99
CA SER A 192 -33.90 -1.72 -4.94
C SER A 192 -34.39 -0.80 -3.82
N GLY A 193 -33.81 0.40 -3.68
CA GLY A 193 -34.28 1.41 -2.73
C GLY A 193 -33.17 2.19 -2.02
N PRO A 194 -33.53 3.13 -1.13
CA PRO A 194 -32.59 4.09 -0.54
C PRO A 194 -31.54 3.45 0.38
N ILE A 195 -31.90 2.36 1.07
CA ILE A 195 -30.97 1.60 1.91
C ILE A 195 -29.86 0.98 1.03
N SER A 196 -30.25 0.42 -0.10
CA SER A 196 -29.33 -0.20 -1.05
C SER A 196 -28.39 0.85 -1.67
N ILE A 197 -28.93 1.98 -2.15
CA ILE A 197 -28.14 3.09 -2.68
C ILE A 197 -27.12 3.58 -1.64
N THR A 198 -27.57 3.81 -0.40
CA THR A 198 -26.69 4.28 0.68
C THR A 198 -25.59 3.25 0.97
N SER A 199 -25.94 1.97 1.01
CA SER A 199 -24.99 0.88 1.24
C SER A 199 -23.96 0.77 0.10
N CYS A 200 -24.40 0.87 -1.16
CA CYS A 200 -23.51 0.92 -2.32
C CYS A 200 -22.55 2.11 -2.27
N ILE A 201 -23.03 3.31 -1.94
CA ILE A 201 -22.17 4.50 -1.79
C ILE A 201 -21.13 4.26 -0.68
N LEU A 202 -21.54 3.75 0.47
CA LEU A 202 -20.62 3.47 1.58
C LEU A 202 -19.53 2.46 1.17
N VAL A 203 -19.92 1.33 0.56
CA VAL A 203 -18.96 0.27 0.23
C VAL A 203 -18.09 0.63 -0.98
N TYR A 204 -18.66 1.10 -2.09
CA TYR A 204 -17.91 1.38 -3.33
C TYR A 204 -17.11 2.67 -3.29
N CYS A 205 -17.61 3.70 -2.60
CA CYS A 205 -16.98 5.03 -2.62
C CYS A 205 -16.14 5.32 -1.38
N ILE A 206 -16.30 4.59 -0.27
CA ILE A 206 -15.60 4.90 0.98
C ILE A 206 -14.79 3.71 1.47
N ILE A 207 -15.45 2.59 1.78
CA ILE A 207 -14.79 1.46 2.46
C ILE A 207 -13.80 0.77 1.54
N THR A 208 -14.22 0.38 0.33
CA THR A 208 -13.37 -0.34 -0.64
C THR A 208 -12.16 0.49 -1.06
N PRO A 209 -12.31 1.76 -1.51
CA PRO A 209 -11.15 2.58 -1.88
C PRO A 209 -10.20 2.79 -0.71
N SER A 210 -10.72 3.02 0.51
CA SER A 210 -9.86 3.20 1.69
C SER A 210 -9.06 1.94 1.98
N LEU A 211 -9.70 0.77 1.95
CA LEU A 211 -9.02 -0.51 2.14
C LEU A 211 -7.92 -0.72 1.10
N GLU A 212 -8.27 -0.60 -0.18
CA GLU A 212 -7.37 -0.88 -1.28
C GLU A 212 -6.17 0.08 -1.28
N GLU A 213 -6.40 1.37 -1.08
CA GLU A 213 -5.28 2.32 -1.02
C GLU A 213 -4.37 2.04 0.18
N ILE A 214 -4.92 1.66 1.35
CA ILE A 214 -4.10 1.27 2.50
C ILE A 214 -3.21 0.07 2.17
N VAL A 215 -3.75 -0.97 1.52
CA VAL A 215 -3.01 -2.18 1.16
C VAL A 215 -2.00 -1.92 0.05
N TYR A 216 -2.45 -1.43 -1.10
CA TYR A 216 -1.65 -1.39 -2.32
C TYR A 216 -0.71 -0.18 -2.35
N ARG A 217 -1.10 0.97 -1.79
CA ARG A 217 -0.29 2.21 -1.81
C ARG A 217 0.42 2.41 -0.49
N GLY A 218 -0.34 2.44 0.60
CA GLY A 218 0.19 2.63 1.95
C GLY A 218 1.23 1.57 2.30
N PHE A 219 0.85 0.29 2.26
CA PHE A 219 1.73 -0.82 2.62
C PHE A 219 2.61 -1.30 1.46
N PHE A 220 2.01 -1.83 0.39
CA PHE A 220 2.74 -2.59 -0.63
C PHE A 220 3.67 -1.72 -1.48
N LEU A 221 3.16 -0.63 -2.08
CA LEU A 221 3.97 0.30 -2.88
C LEU A 221 5.08 0.97 -2.05
N THR A 222 4.77 1.39 -0.81
CA THR A 222 5.79 1.98 0.09
C THR A 222 6.91 0.99 0.39
N ALA A 223 6.58 -0.28 0.67
CA ALA A 223 7.57 -1.32 0.93
C ALA A 223 8.36 -1.72 -0.33
N LEU A 224 7.73 -1.76 -1.50
CA LEU A 224 8.46 -1.98 -2.77
C LEU A 224 9.43 -0.83 -3.04
N SER A 225 9.00 0.41 -2.81
CA SER A 225 9.83 1.61 -3.03
C SER A 225 11.04 1.72 -2.10
N SER A 226 11.12 0.91 -1.03
CA SER A 226 12.33 0.80 -0.19
C SER A 226 13.37 -0.17 -0.74
N THR A 227 13.01 -1.00 -1.72
CA THR A 227 13.89 -2.03 -2.29
C THR A 227 14.15 -1.86 -3.79
N MET A 228 13.34 -1.07 -4.49
CA MET A 228 13.49 -0.78 -5.92
C MET A 228 13.16 0.67 -6.27
N LYS A 229 13.38 1.07 -7.53
CA LYS A 229 13.01 2.42 -8.00
C LYS A 229 11.50 2.62 -7.95
N TRP A 230 11.05 3.83 -7.59
CA TRP A 230 9.62 4.13 -7.44
C TRP A 230 8.79 3.79 -8.69
N GLN A 231 9.34 3.97 -9.91
CA GLN A 231 8.63 3.62 -11.14
C GLN A 231 8.33 2.11 -11.21
N GLN A 232 9.31 1.28 -10.87
CA GLN A 232 9.15 -0.18 -10.85
C GLN A 232 8.17 -0.59 -9.76
N ALA A 233 8.26 0.05 -8.59
CA ALA A 233 7.35 -0.20 -7.48
C ALA A 233 5.88 0.14 -7.86
N VAL A 234 5.64 1.26 -8.56
CA VAL A 234 4.31 1.64 -9.06
C VAL A 234 3.80 0.61 -10.07
N ILE A 235 4.63 0.19 -11.03
CA ILE A 235 4.23 -0.83 -12.01
C ILE A 235 3.85 -2.13 -11.31
N VAL A 236 4.71 -2.65 -10.44
CA VAL A 236 4.46 -3.93 -9.73
C VAL A 236 3.22 -3.83 -8.85
N SER A 237 3.06 -2.76 -8.07
CA SER A 237 1.87 -2.56 -7.25
C SER A 237 0.59 -2.50 -8.09
N SER A 238 0.63 -1.81 -9.24
CA SER A 238 -0.52 -1.70 -10.15
C SER A 238 -0.89 -3.04 -10.80
N VAL A 239 0.10 -3.87 -11.15
CA VAL A 239 -0.14 -5.23 -11.66
C VAL A 239 -0.82 -6.08 -10.58
N VAL A 240 -0.30 -6.06 -9.35
CA VAL A 240 -0.86 -6.86 -8.24
C VAL A 240 -2.28 -6.38 -7.89
N PHE A 241 -2.51 -5.07 -7.85
CA PHE A 241 -3.85 -4.47 -7.67
C PHE A 241 -4.83 -4.99 -8.73
N SER A 242 -4.45 -4.95 -10.00
CA SER A 242 -5.33 -5.38 -11.10
C SER A 242 -5.58 -6.89 -11.09
N ALA A 243 -4.55 -7.68 -10.78
CA ALA A 243 -4.65 -9.14 -10.69
C ALA A 243 -5.56 -9.59 -9.53
N ALA A 244 -5.56 -8.86 -8.42
CA ALA A 244 -6.38 -9.18 -7.24
C ALA A 244 -7.89 -9.09 -7.50
N HIS A 245 -8.31 -8.39 -8.56
CA HIS A 245 -9.72 -8.30 -8.97
C HIS A 245 -10.21 -9.53 -9.74
N PHE A 246 -9.31 -10.44 -10.13
CA PHE A 246 -9.63 -11.67 -10.88
C PHE A 246 -10.50 -11.46 -12.14
N SER A 247 -10.42 -10.27 -12.76
CA SER A 247 -11.14 -9.94 -13.99
C SER A 247 -10.14 -9.65 -15.11
N ALA A 248 -10.07 -10.56 -16.09
CA ALA A 248 -9.24 -10.37 -17.27
C ALA A 248 -9.74 -9.20 -18.15
N GLU A 249 -11.05 -8.98 -18.18
CA GLU A 249 -11.67 -7.90 -18.96
C GLU A 249 -11.30 -6.52 -18.40
N ASN A 250 -11.34 -6.36 -17.07
CA ASN A 250 -11.06 -5.08 -16.42
C ASN A 250 -9.56 -4.87 -16.13
N PHE A 251 -8.71 -5.86 -16.39
CA PHE A 251 -7.30 -5.84 -15.97
C PHE A 251 -6.56 -4.60 -16.47
N ILE A 252 -6.68 -4.26 -17.76
CA ILE A 252 -5.97 -3.11 -18.35
C ILE A 252 -6.45 -1.79 -17.73
N GLN A 253 -7.76 -1.65 -17.55
CA GLN A 253 -8.35 -0.45 -16.98
C GLN A 253 -7.94 -0.27 -15.50
N LEU A 254 -8.02 -1.34 -14.72
CA LEU A 254 -7.55 -1.37 -13.32
C LEU A 254 -6.05 -1.12 -13.21
N PHE A 255 -5.26 -1.58 -14.19
CA PHE A 255 -3.83 -1.33 -14.22
C PHE A 255 -3.51 0.14 -14.43
N ILE A 256 -4.23 0.80 -15.35
CA ILE A 256 -4.11 2.23 -15.60
C ILE A 256 -4.52 3.06 -14.38
N ILE A 257 -5.66 2.74 -13.76
CA ILE A 257 -6.10 3.35 -12.49
C ILE A 257 -5.00 3.15 -11.43
N GLY A 258 -4.49 1.93 -11.35
CA GLY A 258 -3.31 1.49 -10.61
C GLY A 258 -2.17 2.49 -10.65
N LEU A 259 -1.68 2.73 -11.87
CA LEU A 259 -0.53 3.58 -12.17
C LEU A 259 -0.75 5.02 -11.76
N ILE A 260 -1.93 5.58 -12.06
CA ILE A 260 -2.25 6.98 -11.75
C ILE A 260 -2.28 7.19 -10.23
N LEU A 261 -3.02 6.35 -9.51
CA LEU A 261 -3.13 6.43 -8.05
C LEU A 261 -1.76 6.26 -7.38
N GLY A 262 -0.94 5.32 -7.88
CA GLY A 262 0.43 5.11 -7.41
C GLY A 262 1.35 6.29 -7.67
N CYS A 263 1.30 6.89 -8.86
CA CYS A 263 2.07 8.10 -9.19
C CYS A 263 1.67 9.29 -8.33
N CYS A 264 0.36 9.52 -8.14
CA CYS A 264 -0.15 10.57 -7.25
C CYS A 264 0.35 10.37 -5.82
N TYR A 265 0.31 9.14 -5.29
CA TYR A 265 0.84 8.83 -3.96
C TYR A 265 2.35 9.02 -3.86
N CYS A 266 3.11 8.56 -4.87
CA CYS A 266 4.55 8.75 -4.91
C CYS A 266 4.93 10.23 -4.88
N TRP A 267 4.18 11.08 -5.59
CA TRP A 267 4.45 12.52 -5.66
C TRP A 267 3.99 13.28 -4.41
N SER A 268 2.80 12.99 -3.90
CA SER A 268 2.20 13.71 -2.76
C SER A 268 2.76 13.21 -1.42
N GLY A 269 3.10 11.93 -1.34
CA GLY A 269 3.41 11.24 -0.09
C GLY A 269 2.22 11.12 0.86
N ASP A 270 1.00 11.44 0.41
CA ASP A 270 -0.21 11.47 1.20
C ASP A 270 -1.27 10.55 0.62
N LEU A 271 -1.67 9.55 1.41
CA LEU A 271 -2.63 8.54 0.98
C LEU A 271 -4.03 9.12 0.72
N ARG A 272 -4.38 10.26 1.34
CA ARG A 272 -5.66 10.96 1.11
C ARG A 272 -5.85 11.30 -0.36
N SER A 273 -4.76 11.64 -1.06
CA SER A 273 -4.83 11.99 -2.48
C SER A 273 -5.35 10.82 -3.32
N SER A 274 -4.75 9.64 -3.15
CA SER A 274 -5.16 8.45 -3.89
C SER A 274 -6.52 7.94 -3.45
N ILE A 275 -6.85 7.99 -2.15
CA ILE A 275 -8.19 7.62 -1.65
C ILE A 275 -9.25 8.51 -2.31
N ILE A 276 -9.07 9.83 -2.33
CA ILE A 276 -10.07 10.75 -2.91
C ILE A 276 -10.21 10.55 -4.42
N ILE A 277 -9.11 10.42 -5.16
CA ILE A 277 -9.17 10.14 -6.61
C ILE A 277 -9.95 8.84 -6.86
N HIS A 278 -9.63 7.78 -6.11
CA HIS A 278 -10.26 6.46 -6.27
C HIS A 278 -11.75 6.51 -5.89
N SER A 279 -12.09 7.11 -4.75
CA SER A 279 -13.47 7.32 -4.30
C SER A 279 -14.31 8.10 -5.32
N LEU A 280 -13.76 9.17 -5.90
CA LEU A 280 -14.46 9.97 -6.92
C LEU A 280 -14.64 9.18 -8.22
N TYR A 281 -13.64 8.40 -8.62
CA TYR A 281 -13.75 7.55 -9.80
C TYR A 281 -14.83 6.46 -9.62
N ASN A 282 -14.87 5.81 -8.45
CA ASN A 282 -15.90 4.83 -8.14
C ASN A 282 -17.28 5.48 -8.05
N ALA A 283 -17.39 6.66 -7.46
CA ALA A 283 -18.65 7.41 -7.42
C ALA A 283 -19.17 7.77 -8.81
N LEU A 284 -18.27 8.18 -9.72
CA LEU A 284 -18.62 8.44 -11.11
C LEU A 284 -19.11 7.17 -11.82
N THR A 285 -18.41 6.05 -11.64
CA THR A 285 -18.79 4.76 -12.22
C THR A 285 -20.14 4.26 -11.68
N LEU A 286 -20.37 4.42 -10.38
CA LEU A 286 -21.63 4.08 -9.72
C LEU A 286 -22.78 4.94 -10.24
N LEU A 287 -22.55 6.24 -10.41
CA LEU A 287 -23.54 7.17 -10.98
C LEU A 287 -23.89 6.81 -12.42
N ILE A 288 -22.90 6.48 -13.25
CA ILE A 288 -23.11 6.05 -14.64
C ILE A 288 -23.94 4.76 -14.65
N THR A 289 -23.61 3.78 -13.79
CA THR A 289 -24.35 2.50 -13.68
C THR A 289 -25.80 2.70 -13.23
N TYR A 290 -26.05 3.67 -12.36
CA TYR A 290 -27.40 4.02 -11.92
C TYR A 290 -28.22 4.72 -13.01
N ALA A 291 -27.56 5.52 -13.86
CA ALA A 291 -28.21 6.35 -14.87
C ALA A 291 -28.36 5.68 -16.25
N SER A 292 -27.62 4.59 -16.52
CA SER A 292 -27.81 3.75 -17.71
C SER A 292 -29.08 2.92 -17.62
#